data_AF-A0A524NQ49-F1
#
_entry.id   AF-A0A524NQ49-F1
#
_cell.length_a   1.000
_cell.length_b   1.000
_cell.length_c   1.000
_cell.angle_alpha   90.00
_cell.angle_beta   90.00
_cell.angle_gamma   90.00
#
_symmetry.space_group_name_H-M   'P 1'
#
loop_
_entity.id
_entity.type
_entity.pdbx_description
1 polymer ?
#
loop_
_entity_poly.entity_id
_entity_poly.type
_entity_poly.pdbx_seq_one_letter_code
_entity_poly.pdbx_strand_id
1 'polypeptide(L)'
;MKRLIVTMMSFIFLATVMPASVAMAQNDHLSCYKIKDSTKFSALADLSTLVQDPPFPPAAGCKIAGKAKQFCVPVDKNNVQESDAPGPDPNYFIETAGQTLTNDFICYKVKCPKLTAPISDTEVTDQFDTRVLTKFKSSTICTPAVKTCGGSEAPQCNGVCPFGDPCIDMGGTCGCN
;
A
#
# COMPACT_ATOMS: atom_id res chain seq x y z
N MET A 1 -68.36 -24.14 -39.24
CA MET A 1 -67.12 -24.77 -38.75
C MET A 1 -66.09 -23.65 -38.51
N LYS A 2 -65.91 -23.21 -37.26
CA LYS A 2 -64.99 -22.11 -36.90
C LYS A 2 -63.66 -22.72 -36.47
N ARG A 3 -62.57 -22.41 -37.18
CA ARG A 3 -61.21 -22.85 -36.84
C ARG A 3 -60.65 -21.89 -35.79
N LEU A 4 -60.39 -22.39 -34.58
CA LEU A 4 -59.63 -21.68 -33.54
C LEU A 4 -58.15 -21.65 -33.96
N ILE A 5 -57.57 -20.46 -34.01
CA ILE A 5 -56.13 -20.25 -34.10
C ILE A 5 -55.63 -20.04 -32.67
N VAL A 6 -54.86 -20.99 -32.15
CA VAL A 6 -54.20 -20.90 -30.83
C VAL A 6 -52.77 -20.46 -31.10
N THR A 7 -52.45 -19.21 -30.76
CA THR A 7 -51.10 -18.65 -30.89
C THR A 7 -50.29 -19.01 -29.64
N MET A 8 -49.33 -19.94 -29.75
CA MET A 8 -48.38 -20.25 -28.67
C MET A 8 -47.40 -19.07 -28.47
N MET A 9 -47.51 -18.40 -27.33
CA MET A 9 -46.52 -17.41 -26.88
C MET A 9 -45.32 -18.16 -26.30
N SER A 10 -44.21 -18.22 -27.05
CA SER A 10 -42.91 -18.71 -26.54
C SER A 10 -42.30 -17.65 -25.63
N PHE A 11 -42.22 -17.96 -24.33
CA PHE A 11 -41.41 -17.21 -23.38
C PHE A 11 -39.93 -17.56 -23.59
N ILE A 12 -39.19 -16.68 -24.26
CA ILE A 12 -37.73 -16.75 -24.33
C ILE A 12 -37.19 -16.33 -22.96
N PHE A 13 -36.78 -17.30 -22.15
CA PHE A 13 -36.00 -17.04 -20.93
C PHE A 13 -34.60 -16.60 -21.34
N LEU A 14 -34.35 -15.29 -21.33
CA LEU A 14 -33.03 -14.71 -21.53
C LEU A 14 -32.21 -14.94 -20.26
N ALA A 15 -31.42 -16.02 -20.23
CA ALA A 15 -30.48 -16.29 -19.15
C ALA A 15 -29.37 -15.23 -19.15
N THR A 16 -29.50 -14.24 -18.27
CA THR A 16 -28.44 -13.27 -17.98
C THR A 16 -27.30 -13.98 -17.29
N VAL A 17 -26.22 -14.26 -18.02
CA VAL A 17 -24.95 -14.74 -17.46
C VAL A 17 -24.35 -13.57 -16.70
N MET A 18 -24.42 -13.57 -15.37
CA MET A 18 -23.68 -12.58 -14.58
C MET A 18 -22.19 -12.91 -14.68
N PRO A 19 -21.32 -11.98 -15.12
CA PRO A 19 -19.89 -12.21 -15.11
C PRO A 19 -19.44 -12.38 -13.66
N ALA A 20 -18.78 -13.50 -13.37
CA ALA A 20 -18.10 -13.69 -12.09
C ALA A 20 -17.02 -12.62 -11.97
N SER A 21 -17.14 -11.75 -10.97
CA SER A 21 -16.10 -10.79 -10.61
C SER A 21 -14.88 -11.56 -10.13
N VAL A 22 -13.82 -11.58 -10.93
CA VAL A 22 -12.50 -12.05 -10.50
C VAL A 22 -11.97 -11.03 -9.50
N ALA A 23 -11.80 -11.42 -8.24
CA ALA A 23 -11.10 -10.60 -7.27
C ALA A 23 -9.65 -10.43 -7.74
N MET A 24 -9.28 -9.22 -8.15
CA MET A 24 -7.90 -8.92 -8.54
C MET A 24 -7.05 -8.74 -7.28
N ALA A 25 -5.78 -9.17 -7.32
CA ALA A 25 -4.83 -8.92 -6.25
C ALA A 25 -4.76 -7.40 -5.97
N GLN A 26 -5.02 -7.01 -4.73
CA GLN A 26 -5.00 -5.63 -4.29
C GLN A 26 -3.72 -5.39 -3.49
N ASN A 27 -2.81 -4.60 -4.06
CA ASN A 27 -1.56 -4.20 -3.41
C ASN A 27 -1.82 -3.03 -2.45
N ASP A 28 -2.57 -3.26 -1.37
CA ASP A 28 -2.88 -2.24 -0.37
C ASP A 28 -2.16 -2.46 0.98
N HIS A 29 -1.38 -3.54 1.10
CA HIS A 29 -0.46 -3.77 2.21
C HIS A 29 0.98 -3.38 1.85
N LEU A 30 1.81 -3.23 2.88
CA LEU A 30 3.26 -3.03 2.74
C LEU A 30 4.02 -4.12 3.47
N SER A 31 5.01 -4.71 2.81
CA SER A 31 6.06 -5.51 3.47
C SER A 31 7.31 -4.66 3.64
N CYS A 32 7.77 -4.48 4.88
CA CYS A 32 8.89 -3.59 5.23
C CYS A 32 10.11 -4.37 5.74
N TYR A 33 11.23 -4.20 5.04
CA TYR A 33 12.49 -4.87 5.34
C TYR A 33 13.43 -3.94 6.10
N LYS A 34 14.11 -4.46 7.13
CA LYS A 34 15.25 -3.76 7.74
C LYS A 34 16.40 -3.73 6.75
N ILE A 35 17.00 -2.56 6.54
CA ILE A 35 18.06 -2.37 5.55
C ILE A 35 19.36 -1.86 6.18
N LYS A 36 20.46 -2.07 5.45
CA LYS A 36 21.72 -1.36 5.66
C LYS A 36 21.86 -0.31 4.57
N ASP A 37 21.80 0.95 4.94
CA ASP A 37 21.99 2.08 4.03
C ASP A 37 23.40 2.64 4.20
N SER A 38 24.13 2.87 3.11
CA SER A 38 25.46 3.49 3.12
C SER A 38 25.38 5.01 3.23
N THR A 39 24.30 5.60 2.73
CA THR A 39 24.13 7.04 2.57
C THR A 39 23.66 7.68 3.87
N LYS A 40 24.14 8.88 4.15
CA LYS A 40 23.68 9.70 5.28
C LYS A 40 23.26 11.06 4.75
N PHE A 41 22.14 11.57 5.24
CA PHE A 41 21.76 12.95 5.00
C PHE A 41 21.14 13.57 6.26
N SER A 42 20.89 14.87 6.19
CA SER A 42 20.09 15.60 7.17
C SER A 42 19.23 16.61 6.43
N ALA A 43 17.94 16.62 6.72
CA ALA A 43 16.99 17.56 6.17
C ALA A 43 16.07 18.08 7.29
N LEU A 44 15.53 19.28 7.07
CA LEU A 44 14.39 19.79 7.80
C LEU A 44 13.17 19.69 6.87
N ALA A 45 12.03 19.32 7.44
CA ALA A 45 10.77 19.20 6.72
C ALA A 45 9.63 19.63 7.63
N ASP A 46 8.59 20.19 7.02
CA ASP A 46 7.31 20.41 7.65
C ASP A 46 6.37 19.28 7.21
N LEU A 47 5.69 18.65 8.16
CA LEU A 47 4.81 17.51 7.92
C LEU A 47 3.36 17.93 8.11
N SER A 48 2.54 17.72 7.08
CA SER A 48 1.09 17.96 7.10
C SER A 48 0.35 16.70 6.67
N THR A 49 -0.87 16.52 7.20
CA THR A 49 -1.79 15.46 6.81
C THR A 49 -2.72 15.93 5.69
N LEU A 50 -3.19 15.01 4.84
CA LEU A 50 -3.97 15.32 3.61
C LEU A 50 -5.30 16.02 3.90
N VAL A 51 -5.93 15.66 5.01
CA VAL A 51 -7.04 16.41 5.58
C VAL A 51 -6.46 17.08 6.82
N GLN A 52 -6.87 18.31 7.13
CA GLN A 52 -6.75 18.82 8.50
C GLN A 52 -7.62 17.90 9.34
N ASP A 53 -7.06 16.75 9.71
CA ASP A 53 -7.78 15.61 10.26
C ASP A 53 -7.52 15.68 11.75
N PRO A 54 -8.42 16.26 12.56
CA PRO A 54 -8.33 16.07 13.98
C PRO A 54 -8.23 14.57 14.24
N PRO A 55 -7.28 14.11 15.07
CA PRO A 55 -6.54 14.91 16.05
C PRO A 55 -5.09 15.27 15.67
N PHE A 56 -4.63 15.07 14.42
CA PHE A 56 -3.21 15.17 14.05
C PHE A 56 -2.85 16.57 13.51
N PRO A 57 -2.20 17.45 14.31
CA PRO A 57 -1.80 18.76 13.84
C PRO A 57 -0.58 18.69 12.91
N PRO A 58 -0.40 19.67 12.01
CA PRO A 58 0.84 19.80 11.25
C PRO A 58 2.04 20.00 12.19
N ALA A 59 3.19 19.44 11.81
CA ALA A 59 4.43 19.51 12.56
C ALA A 59 5.53 20.18 11.72
N ALA A 60 5.86 21.43 12.06
CA ALA A 60 6.92 22.18 11.39
C ALA A 60 8.31 21.90 12.00
N GLY A 61 9.36 22.05 11.20
CA GLY A 61 10.76 21.97 11.63
C GLY A 61 11.21 20.55 12.03
N CYS A 62 10.57 19.52 11.49
CA CYS A 62 10.95 18.14 11.76
C CYS A 62 12.31 17.82 11.14
N LYS A 63 13.22 17.28 11.95
CA LYS A 63 14.53 16.83 11.50
C LYS A 63 14.47 15.38 11.03
N ILE A 64 14.73 15.17 9.74
CA ILE A 64 14.93 13.85 9.13
C ILE A 64 16.43 13.69 8.93
N ALA A 65 17.07 12.84 9.73
CA ALA A 65 18.52 12.74 9.72
C ALA A 65 19.04 11.32 9.91
N GLY A 66 20.16 11.05 9.25
CA GLY A 66 20.89 9.80 9.34
C GLY A 66 20.68 8.95 8.09
N LYS A 67 20.50 7.66 8.33
CA LYS A 67 20.39 6.61 7.31
C LYS A 67 18.97 6.09 7.26
N ALA A 68 18.52 5.64 6.10
CA ALA A 68 17.30 4.87 5.95
C ALA A 68 17.32 3.64 6.88
N LYS A 69 16.14 3.27 7.38
CA LYS A 69 15.97 2.14 8.31
C LYS A 69 15.16 1.02 7.73
N GLN A 70 14.20 1.33 6.87
CA GLN A 70 13.35 0.36 6.22
C GLN A 70 13.18 0.68 4.74
N PHE A 71 13.04 -0.36 3.94
CA PHE A 71 12.53 -0.31 2.59
C PHE A 71 11.24 -1.12 2.55
N CYS A 72 10.16 -0.51 2.10
CA CYS A 72 8.83 -1.10 2.07
C CYS A 72 8.34 -1.20 0.63
N VAL A 73 7.76 -2.34 0.28
CA VAL A 73 7.19 -2.60 -1.05
C VAL A 73 5.70 -2.92 -0.92
N PRO A 74 4.85 -2.47 -1.86
CA PRO A 74 3.47 -2.91 -1.95
C PRO A 74 3.38 -4.43 -2.08
N VAL A 75 2.45 -5.04 -1.34
CA VAL A 75 2.19 -6.48 -1.41
C VAL A 75 0.69 -6.74 -1.34
N ASP A 76 0.27 -7.81 -2.00
CA ASP A 76 -1.02 -8.46 -1.75
C ASP A 76 -0.83 -9.51 -0.65
N LYS A 77 -1.84 -9.66 0.21
CA LYS A 77 -1.83 -10.65 1.28
C LYS A 77 -2.88 -11.71 1.01
N ASN A 78 -2.41 -12.94 0.80
CA ASN A 78 -3.26 -14.11 0.58
C ASN A 78 -3.13 -15.10 1.75
N ASN A 79 -4.15 -15.95 1.90
CA ASN A 79 -4.13 -17.12 2.78
C ASN A 79 -3.89 -16.77 4.27
N VAL A 80 -4.57 -15.72 4.76
CA VAL A 80 -4.53 -15.34 6.17
C VAL A 80 -5.21 -16.43 7.01
N GLN A 81 -4.54 -16.90 8.05
CA GLN A 81 -5.07 -17.84 9.04
C GLN A 81 -4.86 -17.21 10.41
N GLU A 82 -5.93 -16.93 11.15
CA GLU A 82 -5.85 -16.36 12.49
C GLU A 82 -6.18 -17.43 13.52
N SER A 83 -5.21 -17.73 14.39
CA SER A 83 -5.41 -18.70 15.48
C SER A 83 -6.04 -18.09 16.72
N ASP A 84 -5.95 -16.76 16.89
CA ASP A 84 -6.26 -16.06 18.15
C ASP A 84 -7.05 -14.75 17.92
N ALA A 85 -7.91 -14.71 16.89
CA ALA A 85 -8.75 -13.55 16.62
C ALA A 85 -9.59 -13.20 17.87
N PRO A 86 -9.69 -11.91 18.28
CA PRO A 86 -10.45 -11.50 19.46
C PRO A 86 -11.98 -11.76 19.40
N GLY A 87 -12.48 -12.24 18.25
CA GLY A 87 -13.89 -12.51 18.00
C GLY A 87 -14.32 -13.96 18.26
N PRO A 88 -15.63 -14.24 18.28
CA PRO A 88 -16.17 -15.59 18.50
C PRO A 88 -15.91 -16.56 17.34
N ASP A 89 -15.43 -16.06 16.19
CA ASP A 89 -15.13 -16.86 15.01
C ASP A 89 -13.70 -16.58 14.53
N PRO A 90 -12.81 -17.60 14.49
CA PRO A 90 -11.43 -17.46 14.00
C PRO A 90 -11.35 -17.11 12.50
N ASN A 91 -12.46 -17.11 11.77
CA ASN A 91 -12.56 -16.66 10.39
C ASN A 91 -13.28 -15.32 10.21
N TYR A 92 -13.58 -14.61 11.31
CA TYR A 92 -14.20 -13.28 11.22
C TYR A 92 -13.14 -12.23 10.90
N PHE A 93 -13.14 -11.76 9.65
CA PHE A 93 -12.33 -10.64 9.20
C PHE A 93 -13.21 -9.41 9.02
N ILE A 94 -12.75 -8.25 9.51
CA ILE A 94 -13.38 -6.97 9.17
C ILE A 94 -12.87 -6.56 7.79
N GLU A 95 -13.75 -6.53 6.79
CA GLU A 95 -13.40 -6.05 5.46
C GLU A 95 -13.05 -4.56 5.52
N THR A 96 -11.75 -4.26 5.41
CA THR A 96 -11.20 -2.91 5.34
C THR A 96 -10.36 -2.82 4.08
N ALA A 97 -10.92 -2.26 3.02
CA ALA A 97 -10.20 -2.05 1.76
C ALA A 97 -9.28 -0.83 1.88
N GLY A 98 -7.99 -1.01 1.62
CA GLY A 98 -7.03 0.08 1.52
C GLY A 98 -7.00 0.72 0.13
N GLN A 99 -6.23 1.80 0.01
CA GLN A 99 -5.88 2.35 -1.31
C GLN A 99 -4.86 1.44 -2.01
N THR A 100 -4.97 1.30 -3.33
CA THR A 100 -3.94 0.59 -4.10
C THR A 100 -2.62 1.37 -4.09
N LEU A 101 -1.55 0.73 -3.65
CA LEU A 101 -0.21 1.30 -3.58
C LEU A 101 0.60 0.90 -4.82
N THR A 102 1.24 1.88 -5.44
CA THR A 102 2.05 1.70 -6.67
C THR A 102 3.53 2.05 -6.48
N ASN A 103 3.87 2.73 -5.38
CA ASN A 103 5.24 3.14 -5.09
C ASN A 103 5.85 2.24 -4.01
N ASP A 104 7.16 2.01 -4.10
CA ASP A 104 7.92 1.59 -2.94
C ASP A 104 8.12 2.78 -2.00
N PHE A 105 8.56 2.50 -0.77
CA PHE A 105 8.86 3.53 0.21
C PHE A 105 10.19 3.28 0.91
N ILE A 106 10.93 4.35 1.19
CA ILE A 106 12.07 4.32 2.11
C ILE A 106 11.69 5.08 3.37
N CYS A 107 11.92 4.47 4.53
CA CYS A 107 11.55 5.05 5.81
C CYS A 107 12.76 5.49 6.63
N TYR A 108 12.64 6.68 7.22
CA TYR A 108 13.67 7.36 8.01
C TYR A 108 13.14 7.67 9.41
N LYS A 109 14.04 7.72 10.39
CA LYS A 109 13.70 8.29 11.69
C LYS A 109 13.47 9.79 11.53
N VAL A 110 12.40 10.28 12.14
CA VAL A 110 12.10 11.71 12.23
C VAL A 110 12.08 12.16 13.68
N LYS A 111 12.54 13.38 13.93
CA LYS A 111 12.40 14.06 15.21
C LYS A 111 11.73 15.40 14.98
N CYS A 112 10.48 15.51 15.41
CA CYS A 112 9.74 16.76 15.35
C CYS A 112 9.83 17.53 16.67
N PRO A 113 9.71 18.86 16.64
CA PRO A 113 9.47 19.65 17.84
C PRO A 113 8.28 19.10 18.63
N LYS A 114 8.31 19.31 19.95
CA LYS A 114 7.22 18.88 20.82
C LYS A 114 5.96 19.67 20.47
N LEU A 115 4.85 18.96 20.28
CA LEU A 115 3.55 19.58 20.08
C LEU A 115 3.14 20.37 21.33
N THR A 116 2.48 21.51 21.11
CA THR A 116 1.96 22.37 22.18
C THR A 116 0.77 21.76 22.90
N ALA A 117 -0.02 20.94 22.20
CA ALA A 117 -1.12 20.14 22.74
C ALA A 117 -0.90 18.64 22.44
N PRO A 118 -1.31 17.72 23.33
CA PRO A 118 -1.36 16.30 23.03
C PRO A 118 -2.33 16.00 21.88
N ILE A 119 -1.99 15.00 21.08
CA ILE A 119 -2.91 14.42 20.09
C ILE A 119 -3.92 13.57 20.87
N SER A 120 -5.21 13.78 20.62
CA SER A 120 -6.29 13.00 21.23
C SER A 120 -6.22 11.52 20.83
N ASP A 121 -6.73 10.66 21.71
CA ASP A 121 -6.87 9.24 21.42
C ASP A 121 -7.79 9.03 20.20
N THR A 122 -7.52 7.99 19.41
CA THR A 122 -8.25 7.70 18.16
C THR A 122 -8.64 6.24 18.12
N GLU A 123 -9.92 5.97 17.92
CA GLU A 123 -10.40 4.62 17.60
C GLU A 123 -10.12 4.31 16.13
N VAL A 124 -9.51 3.16 15.88
CA VAL A 124 -9.21 2.68 14.52
C VAL A 124 -9.67 1.24 14.39
N THR A 125 -10.11 0.90 13.19
CA THR A 125 -10.44 -0.48 12.80
C THR A 125 -9.49 -0.91 11.70
N ASP A 126 -8.83 -2.03 11.90
CA ASP A 126 -8.15 -2.77 10.84
C ASP A 126 -8.80 -4.15 10.70
N GLN A 127 -8.29 -4.96 9.78
CA GLN A 127 -8.84 -6.28 9.51
C GLN A 127 -8.84 -7.25 10.70
N PHE A 128 -8.04 -6.98 11.74
CA PHE A 128 -7.85 -7.84 12.90
C PHE A 128 -8.75 -7.44 14.07
N ASP A 129 -9.00 -6.13 14.28
CA ASP A 129 -9.86 -5.64 15.35
C ASP A 129 -10.15 -4.14 15.26
N THR A 130 -11.06 -3.67 16.12
CA THR A 130 -11.22 -2.25 16.49
C THR A 130 -10.52 -1.96 17.81
N ARG A 131 -9.72 -0.88 17.86
CA ARG A 131 -8.95 -0.51 19.06
C ARG A 131 -8.74 1.00 19.19
N VAL A 132 -8.58 1.47 20.43
CA VAL A 132 -8.22 2.87 20.72
C VAL A 132 -6.71 3.01 20.82
N LEU A 133 -6.13 3.85 19.96
CA LEU A 133 -4.72 4.22 19.96
C LEU A 133 -4.50 5.49 20.77
N THR A 134 -3.43 5.51 21.57
CA THR A 134 -3.11 6.63 22.49
C THR A 134 -1.66 7.07 22.36
N LYS A 135 -1.32 8.24 22.93
CA LYS A 135 0.07 8.74 23.09
C LYS A 135 0.85 8.88 21.77
N PHE A 136 0.19 9.34 20.71
CA PHE A 136 0.79 9.53 19.39
C PHE A 136 2.03 10.42 19.41
N LYS A 137 3.07 9.99 18.68
CA LYS A 137 4.31 10.74 18.44
C LYS A 137 4.89 10.38 17.07
N SER A 138 5.24 11.39 16.28
CA SER A 138 5.97 11.18 15.03
C SER A 138 7.37 10.61 15.33
N SER A 139 7.66 9.44 14.76
CA SER A 139 8.92 8.72 15.00
C SER A 139 9.61 8.26 13.71
N THR A 140 8.82 8.02 12.67
CA THR A 140 9.27 7.60 11.34
C THR A 140 8.49 8.35 10.27
N ILE A 141 9.14 8.65 9.16
CA ILE A 141 8.51 9.10 7.91
C ILE A 141 8.93 8.16 6.79
N CYS A 142 7.98 7.78 5.93
CA CYS A 142 8.23 6.98 4.74
C CYS A 142 8.00 7.84 3.51
N THR A 143 8.97 7.88 2.60
CA THR A 143 8.92 8.68 1.38
C THR A 143 8.86 7.74 0.17
N PRO A 144 8.14 8.11 -0.92
CA PRO A 144 8.14 7.34 -2.15
C PRO A 144 9.56 7.06 -2.65
N ALA A 145 9.75 5.88 -3.21
CA ALA A 145 11.02 5.42 -3.76
C ALA A 145 10.76 4.62 -5.04
N VAL A 146 11.75 4.66 -5.93
CA VAL A 146 11.77 3.91 -7.19
C VAL A 146 13.04 3.09 -7.20
N LYS A 147 12.94 1.80 -7.54
CA LYS A 147 14.12 0.95 -7.76
C LYS A 147 14.83 1.48 -9.01
N THR A 148 16.09 1.85 -8.87
CA THR A 148 16.90 2.17 -10.06
C THR A 148 17.34 0.89 -10.73
N CYS A 149 17.71 1.01 -12.00
CA CYS A 149 18.09 -0.11 -12.83
C CYS A 149 19.42 -0.78 -12.46
N GLY A 150 19.95 -0.56 -11.25
CA GLY A 150 20.97 -1.41 -10.62
C GLY A 150 22.34 -1.46 -11.33
N GLY A 151 22.52 -0.67 -12.38
CA GLY A 151 23.71 -0.72 -13.23
C GLY A 151 23.74 -1.94 -14.14
N SER A 152 24.84 -2.12 -14.87
CA SER A 152 24.98 -3.07 -15.98
C SER A 152 24.75 -4.54 -15.66
N GLU A 153 24.55 -4.96 -14.41
CA GLU A 153 24.35 -6.36 -14.01
C GLU A 153 22.97 -6.62 -13.37
N ALA A 154 22.04 -5.69 -13.50
CA ALA A 154 20.84 -5.76 -12.71
C ALA A 154 19.90 -6.90 -13.15
N PRO A 155 19.25 -7.63 -12.21
CA PRO A 155 18.32 -8.72 -12.53
C PRO A 155 17.17 -8.29 -13.45
N GLN A 156 16.75 -7.03 -13.32
CA GLN A 156 15.76 -6.34 -14.14
C GLN A 156 16.17 -6.14 -15.61
N CYS A 157 17.45 -6.29 -15.94
CA CYS A 157 17.97 -6.35 -17.31
C CYS A 157 18.45 -7.77 -17.70
N ASN A 158 18.00 -8.81 -16.99
CA ASN A 158 18.47 -10.20 -17.15
C ASN A 158 20.01 -10.36 -17.00
N GLY A 159 20.65 -9.51 -16.20
CA GLY A 159 22.10 -9.53 -15.99
C GLY A 159 22.83 -8.50 -16.84
N VAL A 160 23.91 -8.92 -17.53
CA VAL A 160 24.77 -8.03 -18.32
C VAL A 160 24.12 -7.64 -19.63
N CYS A 161 23.91 -6.34 -19.83
CA CYS A 161 23.38 -5.81 -21.08
C CYS A 161 24.29 -6.14 -22.28
N PRO A 162 23.72 -6.51 -23.43
CA PRO A 162 24.50 -6.81 -24.63
C PRO A 162 25.23 -5.56 -25.12
N PHE A 163 26.30 -5.74 -25.89
CA PHE A 163 27.08 -4.67 -26.53
C PHE A 163 27.70 -3.62 -25.60
N GLY A 164 27.67 -3.83 -24.28
CA GLY A 164 28.17 -2.86 -23.31
C GLY A 164 27.18 -1.76 -22.98
N ASP A 165 25.90 -1.91 -23.37
CA ASP A 165 24.86 -0.93 -23.09
C ASP A 165 24.65 -0.79 -21.57
N PRO A 166 24.36 0.42 -21.06
CA PRO A 166 23.93 0.56 -19.67
C PRO A 166 22.51 0.02 -19.46
N CYS A 167 22.27 -0.57 -18.29
CA CYS A 167 20.91 -0.87 -17.83
C CYS A 167 20.30 0.40 -17.25
N ILE A 168 19.34 1.00 -17.97
CA ILE A 168 18.73 2.29 -17.64
C ILE A 168 17.22 2.18 -17.45
N ASP A 169 16.65 3.20 -16.80
CA ASP A 169 15.21 3.35 -16.64
C ASP A 169 14.59 3.87 -17.94
N MET A 170 13.71 3.07 -18.53
CA MET A 170 12.93 3.34 -19.73
C MET A 170 11.45 3.55 -19.39
N GLY A 171 11.16 4.52 -18.50
CA GLY A 171 9.79 4.91 -18.17
C GLY A 171 9.14 4.02 -17.12
N GLY A 172 9.88 3.67 -16.06
CA GLY A 172 9.44 2.81 -14.97
C GLY A 172 9.74 1.32 -15.18
N THR A 173 10.38 0.98 -16.29
CA THR A 173 10.88 -0.38 -16.56
C THR A 173 12.36 -0.31 -16.93
N CYS A 174 13.14 -1.28 -16.46
CA CYS A 174 14.55 -1.32 -16.77
C CYS A 174 14.81 -2.05 -18.07
N GLY A 175 15.69 -1.49 -18.90
CA GLY A 175 16.10 -2.07 -20.16
C GLY A 175 17.54 -1.71 -20.52
N CYS A 176 18.11 -2.47 -21.45
CA CYS A 176 19.43 -2.20 -22.03
C CYS A 176 19.26 -1.22 -23.19
N ASN A 177 19.94 -0.07 -23.12
CA ASN A 177 19.94 0.94 -24.17
C ASN A 177 21.21 1.79 -24.16
#